data_AF-A0A965ISB0-F1
#
_entry.id   AF-A0A965ISB0-F1
#
_cell.length_a   1.000
_cell.length_b   1.000
_cell.length_c   1.000
_cell.angle_alpha   90.00
_cell.angle_beta   90.00
_cell.angle_gamma   90.00
#
_symmetry.space_group_name_H-M   'P 1'
#
loop_
_entity.id
_entity.type
_entity.pdbx_description
1 polymer ?
#
loop_
_entity_poly.entity_id
_entity_poly.type
_entity_poly.pdbx_seq_one_letter_code
_entity_poly.pdbx_strand_id
1 'polypeptide(L)'
;MFSLVLDATNNIIRAVMAAPATTNNPQFSSHYADNDGTTFVEGSEGGELNGTTNVTLVTAPAASTRRIVKSIALYNADTAAVTVNIQYFDGTNARTIANVTLAVGDTWTLEGTFNSSGEMKTTGGGSGDVVGPASATDNAVVRFDGTTGKLVQNSAVTVADTTGNMTGGTYNGLTVTTTTGTLTITNGKTLAASNTLTLAGTDSTTMTFPSTSASIARTDAGQTFTGTQTFSSPIAVASGGTGLSATPTNGQIDIGNGTGFTRTTLTAG
;
A
#
# COMPACT_ATOMS: atom_id res chain seq x y z
N MET A 1 -30.98 14.00 0.67
CA MET A 1 -31.78 14.22 1.89
C MET A 1 -33.08 13.46 1.71
N PHE A 2 -33.34 12.44 2.52
CA PHE A 2 -34.60 11.70 2.47
C PHE A 2 -35.67 12.54 3.18
N SER A 3 -36.85 12.69 2.58
CA SER A 3 -37.97 13.40 3.20
C SER A 3 -39.05 12.37 3.55
N LEU A 4 -39.44 12.34 4.82
CA LEU A 4 -40.50 11.48 5.33
C LEU A 4 -41.78 12.31 5.48
N VAL A 5 -42.85 11.91 4.80
CA VAL A 5 -44.10 12.67 4.74
C VAL A 5 -45.26 11.82 5.22
N LEU A 6 -46.11 12.40 6.07
CA LEU A 6 -47.41 11.86 6.47
C LEU A 6 -48.47 12.65 5.71
N ASP A 7 -49.30 12.00 4.90
CA ASP A 7 -50.24 12.64 3.97
C ASP A 7 -51.72 12.29 4.19
N ALA A 8 -52.03 11.55 5.26
CA ALA A 8 -53.40 11.20 5.65
C ALA A 8 -53.57 11.27 7.17
N THR A 9 -54.83 11.42 7.62
CA THR A 9 -55.22 11.66 9.02
C THR A 9 -54.99 10.48 9.96
N ASN A 10 -54.52 9.35 9.44
CA ASN A 10 -54.18 8.13 10.16
C ASN A 10 -52.68 7.77 10.08
N ASN A 11 -51.89 8.50 9.28
CA ASN A 11 -50.47 8.25 9.08
C ASN A 11 -49.68 8.84 10.26
N ILE A 12 -48.99 8.01 11.02
CA ILE A 12 -48.15 8.42 12.17
C ILE A 12 -46.76 7.79 12.08
N ILE A 13 -45.81 8.36 12.84
CA ILE A 13 -44.59 7.66 13.21
C ILE A 13 -44.70 7.21 14.65
N ARG A 14 -44.39 5.94 14.91
CA ARG A 14 -44.40 5.36 16.26
C ARG A 14 -43.17 4.51 16.50
N ALA A 15 -42.84 4.26 17.75
CA ALA A 15 -41.78 3.33 18.12
C ALA A 15 -42.17 2.46 19.30
N VAL A 16 -41.51 1.31 19.40
CA VAL A 16 -41.67 0.33 20.47
C VAL A 16 -40.32 -0.30 20.78
N MET A 17 -40.08 -0.62 22.05
CA MET A 17 -38.86 -1.32 22.45
C MET A 17 -39.05 -2.83 22.37
N ALA A 18 -37.97 -3.56 22.09
CA ALA A 18 -37.98 -5.02 22.06
C ALA A 18 -38.18 -5.64 23.46
N ALA A 19 -37.82 -4.91 24.52
CA ALA A 19 -38.00 -5.29 25.92
C ALA A 19 -38.20 -4.03 26.78
N PRO A 20 -38.74 -4.14 28.01
CA PRO A 20 -38.79 -3.04 28.96
C PRO A 20 -37.41 -2.48 29.29
N ALA A 21 -37.34 -1.19 29.61
CA ALA A 21 -36.12 -0.56 30.10
C ALA A 21 -35.70 -1.12 31.48
N THR A 22 -34.41 -1.03 31.78
CA THR A 22 -33.86 -1.42 33.09
C THR A 22 -34.18 -0.37 34.15
N THR A 23 -33.92 0.90 33.84
CA THR A 23 -34.07 2.03 34.78
C THR A 23 -34.94 3.12 34.17
N ASN A 24 -34.56 3.64 33.00
CA ASN A 24 -35.26 4.76 32.35
C ASN A 24 -35.62 4.39 30.92
N ASN A 25 -36.82 4.76 30.47
CA ASN A 25 -37.15 4.58 29.07
C ASN A 25 -36.35 5.55 28.18
N PRO A 26 -35.98 5.16 26.94
CA PRO A 26 -35.42 6.07 25.96
C PRO A 26 -36.33 7.28 25.73
N GLN A 27 -35.71 8.44 25.56
CA GLN A 27 -36.38 9.70 25.30
C GLN A 27 -36.43 9.97 23.80
N PHE A 28 -37.45 10.69 23.35
CA PHE A 28 -37.53 11.15 21.97
C PHE A 28 -37.88 12.64 21.88
N SER A 29 -37.44 13.23 20.78
CA SER A 29 -37.96 14.50 20.27
C SER A 29 -38.17 14.38 18.78
N SER A 30 -39.19 15.02 18.25
CA SER A 30 -39.45 15.09 16.82
C SER A 30 -39.85 16.49 16.43
N HIS A 31 -39.53 16.87 15.20
CA HIS A 31 -39.89 18.15 14.62
C HIS A 31 -40.44 17.92 13.23
N TYR A 32 -41.49 18.66 12.90
CA TYR A 32 -42.20 18.53 11.64
C TYR A 32 -42.73 19.88 11.17
N ALA A 33 -43.18 19.92 9.93
CA ALA A 33 -43.90 21.06 9.38
C ALA A 33 -45.14 20.60 8.64
N ASP A 34 -46.25 21.25 8.94
CA ASP A 34 -47.54 21.05 8.29
C ASP A 34 -47.68 21.98 7.08
N ASN A 35 -48.12 21.41 5.97
CA ASN A 35 -48.39 22.12 4.74
C ASN A 35 -49.81 21.80 4.24
N ASP A 36 -50.69 22.79 4.25
CA ASP A 36 -52.07 22.69 3.74
C ASP A 36 -52.22 23.16 2.28
N GLY A 37 -51.09 23.46 1.61
CA GLY A 37 -51.01 24.04 0.27
C GLY A 37 -50.92 25.57 0.24
N THR A 38 -51.11 26.24 1.38
CA THR A 38 -51.10 27.70 1.52
C THR A 38 -50.24 28.20 2.67
N THR A 39 -50.16 27.45 3.77
CA THR A 39 -49.37 27.75 4.95
C THR A 39 -48.34 26.65 5.20
N PHE A 40 -47.25 27.03 5.89
CA PHE A 40 -46.20 26.11 6.30
C PHE A 40 -45.91 26.38 7.78
N VAL A 41 -46.38 25.49 8.65
CA VAL A 41 -46.37 25.69 10.11
C VAL A 41 -45.53 24.61 10.77
N GLU A 42 -44.52 25.00 11.52
CA GLU A 42 -43.64 24.09 12.25
C GLU A 42 -44.28 23.64 13.57
N GLY A 43 -43.98 22.40 13.96
CA GLY A 43 -44.39 21.80 15.23
C GLY A 43 -43.37 20.79 15.73
N SER A 44 -43.54 20.37 16.98
CA SER A 44 -42.63 19.42 17.64
C SER A 44 -43.39 18.56 18.65
N GLU A 45 -42.94 17.32 18.82
CA GLU A 45 -43.38 16.42 19.89
C GLU A 45 -42.16 15.97 20.70
N GLY A 46 -42.38 15.54 21.95
CA GLY A 46 -41.33 14.94 22.76
C GLY A 46 -41.90 14.14 23.91
N GLY A 47 -41.11 13.19 24.41
CA GLY A 47 -41.52 12.33 25.51
C GLY A 47 -40.59 11.14 25.69
N GLU A 48 -41.10 10.11 26.35
CA GLU A 48 -40.39 8.86 26.61
C GLU A 48 -41.11 7.69 25.90
N LEU A 49 -40.34 6.68 25.50
CA LEU A 49 -40.90 5.39 25.13
C LEU A 49 -41.52 4.71 26.36
N ASN A 50 -42.31 3.66 26.17
CA ASN A 50 -43.02 3.01 27.27
C ASN A 50 -42.96 1.49 27.17
N GLY A 51 -41.79 0.94 27.46
CA GLY A 51 -41.57 -0.50 27.37
C GLY A 51 -41.83 -1.06 25.98
N THR A 52 -42.51 -2.21 25.95
CA THR A 52 -42.99 -2.90 24.76
C THR A 52 -44.33 -2.33 24.24
N THR A 53 -44.77 -1.16 24.71
CA THR A 53 -45.97 -0.46 24.21
C THR A 53 -45.57 0.51 23.09
N ASN A 54 -46.37 0.56 22.02
CA ASN A 54 -46.17 1.55 20.96
C ASN A 54 -46.39 2.98 21.49
N VAL A 55 -45.44 3.87 21.21
CA VAL A 55 -45.52 5.30 21.51
C VAL A 55 -45.48 6.09 20.19
N THR A 56 -46.40 7.04 20.03
CA THR A 56 -46.44 7.94 18.87
C THR A 56 -45.31 8.97 18.99
N LEU A 57 -44.38 8.94 18.03
CA LEU A 57 -43.27 9.89 17.94
C LEU A 57 -43.64 11.15 17.14
N VAL A 58 -44.49 10.98 16.13
CA VAL A 58 -45.06 12.06 15.32
C VAL A 58 -46.52 11.75 15.10
N THR A 59 -47.40 12.66 15.52
CA THR A 59 -48.86 12.53 15.36
C THR A 59 -49.29 12.65 13.90
N ALA A 60 -50.53 12.28 13.60
CA ALA A 60 -51.07 12.37 12.23
C ALA A 60 -51.41 13.82 11.86
N PRO A 61 -51.25 14.22 10.58
CA PRO A 61 -51.69 15.52 10.12
C PRO A 61 -53.21 15.68 10.20
N ALA A 62 -53.68 16.93 10.22
CA ALA A 62 -55.09 17.24 10.02
C ALA A 62 -55.55 16.90 8.58
N ALA A 63 -56.86 16.86 8.35
CA ALA A 63 -57.40 16.66 7.00
C ALA A 63 -56.87 17.73 6.04
N SER A 64 -56.61 17.33 4.78
CA SER A 64 -56.05 18.21 3.74
C SER A 64 -54.67 18.82 4.05
N THR A 65 -53.96 18.30 5.06
CA THR A 65 -52.62 18.74 5.43
C THR A 65 -51.63 17.59 5.21
N ARG A 66 -50.43 17.89 4.70
CA ARG A 66 -49.29 16.96 4.72
C ARG A 66 -48.29 17.42 5.77
N ARG A 67 -47.80 16.48 6.57
CA ARG A 67 -46.77 16.72 7.57
C ARG A 67 -45.43 16.21 7.07
N ILE A 68 -44.48 17.12 6.88
CA ILE A 68 -43.10 16.81 6.53
C ILE A 68 -42.33 16.64 7.83
N VAL A 69 -41.84 15.43 8.09
CA VAL A 69 -41.00 15.13 9.25
C VAL A 69 -39.59 15.63 8.97
N LYS A 70 -39.11 16.55 9.79
CA LYS A 70 -37.80 17.20 9.64
C LYS A 70 -36.74 16.50 10.44
N SER A 71 -37.06 16.10 11.67
CA SER A 71 -36.16 15.33 12.51
C SER A 71 -36.92 14.43 13.47
N ILE A 72 -36.29 13.31 13.79
CA ILE A 72 -36.61 12.49 14.96
C ILE A 72 -35.28 12.18 15.62
N ALA A 73 -35.19 12.35 16.93
CA ALA A 73 -34.06 11.93 17.74
C ALA A 73 -34.55 11.01 18.86
N LEU A 74 -33.89 9.86 19.03
CA LEU A 74 -34.15 8.88 20.08
C LEU A 74 -32.88 8.68 20.89
N TYR A 75 -32.89 9.12 22.14
CA TYR A 75 -31.76 9.02 23.07
C TYR A 75 -31.99 7.88 24.06
N ASN A 76 -31.03 6.97 24.17
CA ASN A 76 -31.10 5.91 25.17
C ASN A 76 -30.64 6.42 26.55
N ALA A 77 -31.61 6.87 27.34
CA ALA A 77 -31.44 7.28 28.74
C ALA A 77 -31.38 6.11 29.73
N ASP A 78 -31.53 4.86 29.26
CA ASP A 78 -31.47 3.67 30.10
C ASP A 78 -30.03 3.37 30.54
N THR A 79 -29.90 2.54 31.57
CA THR A 79 -28.60 2.01 32.05
C THR A 79 -28.16 0.75 31.31
N ALA A 80 -28.91 0.32 30.28
CA ALA A 80 -28.60 -0.82 29.43
C ALA A 80 -28.82 -0.50 27.96
N ALA A 81 -28.31 -1.35 27.07
CA ALA A 81 -28.58 -1.22 25.63
C ALA A 81 -30.05 -1.54 25.34
N VAL A 82 -30.70 -0.73 24.51
CA VAL A 82 -32.11 -0.86 24.17
C VAL A 82 -32.27 -1.01 22.66
N THR A 83 -33.03 -2.02 22.24
CA THR A 83 -33.43 -2.18 20.84
C THR A 83 -34.79 -1.51 20.62
N VAL A 84 -34.83 -0.56 19.69
CA VAL A 84 -36.02 0.23 19.33
C VAL A 84 -36.40 -0.05 17.88
N ASN A 85 -37.66 -0.39 17.66
CA ASN A 85 -38.27 -0.50 16.34
C ASN A 85 -39.10 0.75 16.05
N ILE A 86 -38.68 1.54 15.07
CA ILE A 86 -39.34 2.76 14.61
C ILE A 86 -40.15 2.41 13.36
N GLN A 87 -41.41 2.83 13.33
CA GLN A 87 -42.38 2.42 12.32
C GLN A 87 -43.15 3.62 11.76
N TYR A 88 -43.38 3.58 10.45
CA TYR A 88 -44.49 4.27 9.82
C TYR A 88 -45.75 3.42 9.98
N PHE A 89 -46.85 4.02 10.43
CA PHE A 89 -48.13 3.33 10.61
C PHE A 89 -49.26 4.08 9.92
N ASP A 90 -50.00 3.40 9.03
CA ASP A 90 -51.08 4.00 8.23
C ASP A 90 -52.48 3.84 8.84
N GLY A 91 -52.55 3.64 10.15
CA GLY A 91 -53.80 3.27 10.85
C GLY A 91 -54.13 1.77 10.78
N THR A 92 -53.53 1.01 9.86
CA THR A 92 -53.76 -0.44 9.72
C THR A 92 -52.46 -1.25 9.73
N ASN A 93 -51.49 -0.88 8.89
CA ASN A 93 -50.24 -1.59 8.64
C ASN A 93 -49.05 -0.80 9.18
N ALA A 94 -48.09 -1.54 9.76
CA ALA A 94 -46.81 -0.99 10.19
C ALA A 94 -45.70 -1.32 9.19
N ARG A 95 -44.88 -0.33 8.84
CA ARG A 95 -43.67 -0.48 8.04
C ARG A 95 -42.49 -0.01 8.86
N THR A 96 -41.49 -0.87 9.05
CA THR A 96 -40.28 -0.50 9.81
C THR A 96 -39.50 0.56 9.05
N ILE A 97 -39.23 1.68 9.71
CA ILE A 97 -38.30 2.73 9.25
C ILE A 97 -36.89 2.35 9.67
N ALA A 98 -36.72 1.97 10.94
CA ALA A 98 -35.44 1.55 11.49
C ALA A 98 -35.65 0.55 12.63
N ASN A 99 -34.74 -0.41 12.76
CA ASN A 99 -34.64 -1.31 13.90
C ASN A 99 -33.23 -1.19 14.45
N VAL A 100 -33.05 -0.50 15.56
CA VAL A 100 -31.74 -0.04 16.03
C VAL A 100 -31.51 -0.47 17.47
N THR A 101 -30.31 -0.95 17.77
CA THR A 101 -29.86 -1.15 19.15
C THR A 101 -28.99 0.03 19.55
N LEU A 102 -29.48 0.82 20.49
CA LEU A 102 -28.77 1.96 21.07
C LEU A 102 -28.05 1.48 22.32
N ALA A 103 -26.73 1.67 22.38
CA ALA A 103 -26.01 1.50 23.64
C ALA A 103 -26.42 2.61 24.62
N VAL A 104 -26.00 2.52 25.87
CA VAL A 104 -26.26 3.56 26.88
C VAL A 104 -25.72 4.90 26.37
N GLY A 105 -26.58 5.91 26.33
CA GLY A 105 -26.22 7.25 25.86
C GLY A 105 -26.12 7.43 24.34
N ASP A 106 -26.33 6.39 23.53
CA ASP A 106 -26.41 6.53 22.08
C ASP A 106 -27.69 7.29 21.69
N THR A 107 -27.62 8.03 20.58
CA THR A 107 -28.76 8.71 19.96
C THR A 107 -28.97 8.21 18.53
N TRP A 108 -30.18 7.82 18.15
CA TRP A 108 -30.54 7.62 16.75
C TRP A 108 -31.28 8.82 16.18
N THR A 109 -30.96 9.18 14.95
CA THR A 109 -31.69 10.15 14.13
C THR A 109 -31.99 9.56 12.76
N LEU A 110 -32.79 10.29 11.96
CA LEU A 110 -33.03 9.93 10.54
C LEU A 110 -31.75 9.89 9.68
N GLU A 111 -30.63 10.41 10.20
CA GLU A 111 -29.34 10.47 9.51
C GLU A 111 -28.40 9.33 9.94
N GLY A 112 -28.63 8.72 11.12
CA GLY A 112 -27.81 7.64 11.62
C GLY A 112 -27.89 7.47 13.13
N THR A 113 -27.10 6.53 13.66
CA THR A 113 -26.88 6.41 15.11
C THR A 113 -25.62 7.18 15.47
N PHE A 114 -25.59 7.85 16.61
CA PHE A 114 -24.48 8.61 17.16
C PHE A 114 -24.15 8.07 18.55
N ASN A 115 -22.86 7.98 18.87
CA ASN A 115 -22.41 7.54 20.20
C ASN A 115 -22.62 8.63 21.25
N SER A 116 -22.37 8.29 22.52
CA SER A 116 -22.48 9.25 23.65
C SER A 116 -21.54 10.45 23.55
N SER A 117 -20.53 10.42 22.67
CA SER A 117 -19.62 11.53 22.39
C SER A 117 -20.05 12.39 21.19
N GLY A 118 -21.18 12.05 20.55
CA GLY A 118 -21.71 12.77 19.39
C GLY A 118 -21.13 12.34 18.04
N GLU A 119 -20.33 11.27 17.98
CA GLU A 119 -19.76 10.76 16.73
C GLU A 119 -20.73 9.77 16.06
N MET A 120 -20.86 9.81 14.73
CA MET A 120 -21.70 8.88 13.99
C MET A 120 -21.18 7.45 14.13
N LYS A 121 -22.02 6.55 14.63
CA LYS A 121 -21.77 5.13 14.79
C LYS A 121 -21.98 4.42 13.45
N THR A 122 -20.88 4.17 12.73
CA THR A 122 -20.91 3.44 11.46
C THR A 122 -20.85 1.93 11.72
N THR A 123 -21.83 1.19 11.20
CA THR A 123 -21.84 -0.28 11.26
C THR A 123 -21.03 -0.85 10.09
N GLY A 124 -19.72 -1.02 10.26
CA GLY A 124 -18.94 -1.96 9.44
C GLY A 124 -18.59 -1.54 8.00
N GLY A 125 -18.10 -0.32 7.79
CA GLY A 125 -17.37 0.06 6.57
C GLY A 125 -16.14 0.85 6.98
N GLY A 126 -14.95 0.29 6.76
CA GLY A 126 -13.71 0.79 7.35
C GLY A 126 -13.50 2.28 7.11
N SER A 127 -13.29 3.04 8.20
CA SER A 127 -12.21 4.02 8.13
C SER A 127 -10.98 3.20 7.74
N GLY A 128 -10.33 3.54 6.64
CA GLY A 128 -9.03 2.98 6.29
C GLY A 128 -7.95 3.41 7.30
N ASP A 129 -8.25 3.42 8.60
CA ASP A 129 -7.29 3.70 9.65
C ASP A 129 -6.49 2.44 9.89
N VAL A 130 -5.36 2.40 9.18
CA VAL A 130 -4.20 1.75 9.73
C VAL A 130 -3.81 2.49 11.01
N VAL A 131 -3.66 1.78 12.12
CA VAL A 131 -3.10 2.39 13.33
C VAL A 131 -1.61 2.58 13.10
N GLY A 132 -1.16 3.84 13.19
CA GLY A 132 0.24 4.20 13.06
C GLY A 132 1.08 3.84 14.27
N PRO A 133 2.42 3.81 14.13
CA PRO A 133 3.31 3.63 15.27
C PRO A 133 3.26 4.85 16.20
N ALA A 134 3.72 4.71 17.45
CA ALA A 134 3.81 5.81 18.41
C ALA A 134 4.69 6.98 17.93
N SER A 135 5.59 6.73 16.99
CA SER A 135 6.40 7.73 16.29
C SER A 135 6.76 7.24 14.88
N ALA A 136 6.91 8.16 13.93
CA ALA A 136 7.41 7.86 12.59
C ALA A 136 8.62 8.75 12.27
N THR A 137 9.50 8.27 11.39
CA THR A 137 10.58 9.05 10.80
C THR A 137 10.04 9.72 9.54
N ASP A 138 10.36 11.00 9.36
CA ASP A 138 10.06 11.69 8.11
C ASP A 138 10.67 10.94 6.91
N ASN A 139 9.95 10.94 5.78
CA ASN A 139 10.38 10.26 4.55
C ASN A 139 10.55 8.73 4.62
N ALA A 140 10.16 8.07 5.71
CA ALA A 140 10.20 6.61 5.80
C ALA A 140 9.07 5.93 5.02
N VAL A 141 9.38 4.78 4.39
CA VAL A 141 8.37 3.94 3.74
C VAL A 141 7.49 3.28 4.80
N VAL A 142 6.17 3.46 4.70
CA VAL A 142 5.19 2.80 5.57
C VAL A 142 5.08 1.32 5.22
N ARG A 143 5.07 0.44 6.24
CA ARG A 143 4.87 -1.02 6.06
C ARG A 143 3.74 -1.51 6.94
N PHE A 144 3.03 -2.55 6.52
CA PHE A 144 2.09 -3.24 7.39
C PHE A 144 2.83 -3.98 8.52
N ASP A 145 2.18 -4.06 9.67
CA ASP A 145 2.58 -4.91 10.78
C ASP A 145 1.53 -5.99 11.02
N GLY A 146 1.96 -7.25 10.99
CA GLY A 146 1.06 -8.40 10.97
C GLY A 146 0.31 -8.61 9.65
N THR A 147 -0.72 -9.47 9.70
CA THR A 147 -1.42 -9.99 8.51
C THR A 147 -2.82 -9.42 8.32
N THR A 148 -3.33 -8.64 9.27
CA THR A 148 -4.70 -8.11 9.23
C THR A 148 -4.84 -6.89 8.32
N GLY A 149 -3.72 -6.25 7.96
CA GLY A 149 -3.69 -5.00 7.20
C GLY A 149 -4.23 -3.80 7.99
N LYS A 150 -4.24 -3.87 9.34
CA LYS A 150 -4.81 -2.84 10.23
C LYS A 150 -3.78 -2.09 11.07
N LEU A 151 -2.54 -2.60 11.14
CA LEU A 151 -1.44 -1.93 11.79
C LEU A 151 -0.40 -1.56 10.73
N VAL A 152 0.16 -0.37 10.84
CA VAL A 152 1.33 0.04 10.07
C VAL A 152 2.46 0.45 10.98
N GLN A 153 3.68 0.35 10.48
CA GLN A 153 4.92 0.58 11.22
C GLN A 153 5.91 1.40 10.38
N ASN A 154 6.77 2.13 11.09
CA ASN A 154 7.91 2.83 10.51
C ASN A 154 8.91 1.81 9.95
N SER A 155 9.48 2.08 8.78
CA SER A 155 10.59 1.28 8.25
C SER A 155 11.92 1.99 8.46
N ALA A 156 13.02 1.25 8.32
CA ALA A 156 14.35 1.83 8.20
C ALA A 156 14.63 2.39 6.79
N VAL A 157 13.74 2.14 5.82
CA VAL A 157 13.92 2.61 4.44
C VAL A 157 13.34 4.00 4.30
N THR A 158 14.15 4.96 3.84
CA THR A 158 13.72 6.34 3.59
C THR A 158 13.84 6.71 2.12
N VAL A 159 12.95 7.55 1.62
CA VAL A 159 12.98 8.12 0.26
C VAL A 159 13.15 9.64 0.37
N ALA A 160 14.28 10.18 -0.08
CA ALA A 160 14.51 11.62 0.03
C ALA A 160 13.56 12.43 -0.88
N ASP A 161 12.87 13.43 -0.31
CA ASP A 161 11.92 14.30 -1.06
C ASP A 161 12.55 14.98 -2.28
N THR A 162 13.81 15.41 -2.16
CA THR A 162 14.46 16.25 -3.17
C THR A 162 14.99 15.46 -4.36
N THR A 163 15.42 14.21 -4.14
CA THR A 163 16.14 13.43 -5.16
C THR A 163 15.49 12.08 -5.45
N GLY A 164 14.54 11.63 -4.63
CA GLY A 164 13.94 10.30 -4.73
C GLY A 164 14.88 9.15 -4.33
N ASN A 165 16.06 9.44 -3.78
CA ASN A 165 17.03 8.42 -3.38
C ASN A 165 16.49 7.57 -2.22
N MET A 166 16.57 6.26 -2.37
CA MET A 166 16.26 5.30 -1.30
C MET A 166 17.51 4.98 -0.46
N THR A 167 17.38 5.04 0.87
CA THR A 167 18.44 4.71 1.83
C THR A 167 17.93 3.70 2.86
N GLY A 168 18.81 2.91 3.48
CA GLY A 168 18.47 2.04 4.63
C GLY A 168 17.88 0.67 4.30
N GLY A 169 17.91 0.24 3.03
CA GLY A 169 17.47 -1.10 2.61
C GLY A 169 18.49 -1.80 1.70
N THR A 170 18.53 -3.13 1.76
CA THR A 170 19.19 -3.96 0.74
C THR A 170 18.15 -4.52 -0.21
N TYR A 171 18.44 -4.59 -1.51
CA TYR A 171 17.59 -5.32 -2.45
C TYR A 171 17.95 -6.80 -2.41
N ASN A 172 17.17 -7.62 -1.70
CA ASN A 172 17.43 -9.05 -1.54
C ASN A 172 18.87 -9.37 -1.09
N GLY A 173 19.42 -8.57 -0.16
CA GLY A 173 20.79 -8.71 0.34
C GLY A 173 21.86 -8.00 -0.50
N LEU A 174 21.52 -7.42 -1.67
CA LEU A 174 22.41 -6.54 -2.40
C LEU A 174 22.53 -5.21 -1.65
N THR A 175 23.73 -4.95 -1.13
CA THR A 175 24.10 -3.66 -0.55
C THR A 175 24.69 -2.79 -1.65
N VAL A 176 24.02 -1.68 -1.96
CA VAL A 176 24.56 -0.61 -2.81
C VAL A 176 24.93 0.54 -1.87
N THR A 177 26.17 0.57 -1.39
CA THR A 177 26.65 1.68 -0.57
C THR A 177 26.70 2.95 -1.40
N THR A 178 26.25 4.07 -0.83
CA THR A 178 26.32 5.39 -1.45
C THR A 178 27.76 5.74 -1.76
N THR A 179 28.17 5.55 -3.01
CA THR A 179 29.33 6.23 -3.57
C THR A 179 28.82 7.15 -4.66
N THR A 180 29.59 8.16 -5.01
CA THR A 180 29.33 9.06 -6.15
C THR A 180 29.33 8.33 -7.51
N GLY A 181 29.61 7.03 -7.53
CA GLY A 181 29.66 6.21 -8.74
C GLY A 181 28.32 5.58 -9.12
N THR A 182 28.14 5.30 -10.40
CA THR A 182 26.98 4.59 -10.93
C THR A 182 27.29 3.10 -11.11
N LEU A 183 26.37 2.23 -10.67
CA LEU A 183 26.33 0.84 -11.14
C LEU A 183 25.28 0.76 -12.24
N THR A 184 25.72 0.73 -13.50
CA THR A 184 24.82 0.62 -14.66
C THR A 184 24.84 -0.79 -15.24
N ILE A 185 23.69 -1.46 -15.23
CA ILE A 185 23.47 -2.70 -15.99
C ILE A 185 22.39 -2.39 -17.04
N THR A 186 22.76 -2.44 -18.32
CA THR A 186 21.83 -2.13 -19.42
C THR A 186 20.74 -3.19 -19.57
N ASN A 187 19.59 -2.81 -20.14
CA ASN A 187 18.47 -3.71 -20.40
C ASN A 187 18.91 -5.01 -21.12
N GLY A 188 18.36 -6.14 -20.67
CA GLY A 188 18.65 -7.47 -21.21
C GLY A 188 20.03 -8.03 -20.85
N LYS A 189 20.80 -7.37 -19.98
CA LYS A 189 22.07 -7.87 -19.45
C LYS A 189 21.90 -8.45 -18.05
N THR A 190 22.80 -9.34 -17.68
CA THR A 190 22.88 -9.93 -16.33
C THR A 190 24.34 -9.96 -15.92
N LEU A 191 24.64 -9.45 -14.72
CA LEU A 191 25.94 -9.65 -14.08
C LEU A 191 25.76 -10.79 -13.06
N ALA A 192 26.40 -11.93 -13.32
CA ALA A 192 26.42 -13.07 -12.41
C ALA A 192 27.86 -13.36 -11.97
N ALA A 193 28.16 -13.15 -10.69
CA ALA A 193 29.42 -13.51 -10.07
C ALA A 193 29.16 -14.60 -9.02
N SER A 194 29.54 -15.84 -9.33
CA SER A 194 29.32 -17.00 -8.43
C SER A 194 30.34 -17.08 -7.29
N ASN A 195 31.44 -16.33 -7.39
CA ASN A 195 32.49 -16.21 -6.37
C ASN A 195 32.79 -14.72 -6.15
N THR A 196 33.65 -14.41 -5.19
CA THR A 196 34.15 -13.04 -4.97
C THR A 196 34.87 -12.53 -6.23
N LEU A 197 34.40 -11.40 -6.75
CA LEU A 197 35.04 -10.67 -7.83
C LEU A 197 35.32 -9.24 -7.35
N THR A 198 36.59 -8.85 -7.32
CA THR A 198 37.00 -7.47 -7.03
C THR A 198 37.42 -6.81 -8.33
N LEU A 199 36.74 -5.74 -8.72
CA LEU A 199 37.10 -4.90 -9.87
C LEU A 199 37.82 -3.65 -9.35
N ALA A 200 39.15 -3.72 -9.26
CA ALA A 200 39.99 -2.57 -8.90
C ALA A 200 40.56 -1.94 -10.18
N GLY A 201 40.20 -0.68 -10.45
CA GLY A 201 40.65 0.08 -11.62
C GLY A 201 41.08 1.49 -11.24
N THR A 202 41.60 2.23 -12.20
CA THR A 202 41.80 3.68 -12.08
C THR A 202 40.60 4.41 -12.66
N ASP A 203 40.18 5.53 -12.07
CA ASP A 203 39.07 6.32 -12.57
C ASP A 203 39.25 6.66 -14.05
N SER A 204 38.13 6.70 -14.79
CA SER A 204 38.09 6.96 -16.24
C SER A 204 38.79 5.93 -17.13
N THR A 205 39.14 4.74 -16.62
CA THR A 205 39.64 3.63 -17.44
C THR A 205 38.53 2.63 -17.80
N THR A 206 38.52 2.14 -19.05
CA THR A 206 37.55 1.15 -19.54
C THR A 206 38.23 -0.21 -19.70
N MET A 207 37.70 -1.25 -19.06
CA MET A 207 38.10 -2.64 -19.26
C MET A 207 37.16 -3.31 -20.27
N THR A 208 37.61 -3.57 -21.48
CA THR A 208 36.81 -4.17 -22.55
C THR A 208 36.97 -5.70 -22.58
N PHE A 209 35.88 -6.45 -22.44
CA PHE A 209 35.88 -7.90 -22.62
C PHE A 209 35.83 -8.29 -24.12
N PRO A 210 36.29 -9.50 -24.49
CA PRO A 210 36.18 -9.99 -25.86
C PRO A 210 34.73 -10.03 -26.36
N SER A 211 34.53 -9.81 -27.67
CA SER A 211 33.20 -9.83 -28.31
C SER A 211 32.63 -11.23 -28.52
N THR A 212 33.42 -12.27 -28.27
CA THR A 212 33.04 -13.68 -28.30
C THR A 212 33.34 -14.33 -26.95
N SER A 213 32.79 -15.52 -26.71
CA SER A 213 33.14 -16.31 -25.52
C SER A 213 34.65 -16.57 -25.50
N ALA A 214 35.32 -16.06 -24.49
CA ALA A 214 36.77 -16.17 -24.33
C ALA A 214 37.11 -16.27 -22.84
N SER A 215 38.23 -16.92 -22.55
CA SER A 215 38.79 -16.89 -21.19
C SER A 215 39.58 -15.59 -21.01
N ILE A 216 39.30 -14.86 -19.95
CA ILE A 216 40.19 -13.79 -19.46
C ILE A 216 41.40 -14.48 -18.83
N ALA A 217 42.59 -13.93 -19.00
CA ALA A 217 43.80 -14.50 -18.42
C ALA A 217 43.67 -14.61 -16.88
N ARG A 218 43.76 -15.83 -16.36
CA ARG A 218 43.49 -16.18 -14.94
C ARG A 218 44.59 -15.69 -14.00
N THR A 219 44.25 -14.83 -13.04
CA THR A 219 45.18 -14.10 -12.15
C THR A 219 45.57 -14.86 -10.87
N ASP A 220 45.18 -16.12 -10.72
CA ASP A 220 45.39 -16.95 -9.53
C ASP A 220 46.76 -17.67 -9.50
N ALA A 221 47.56 -17.58 -10.56
CA ALA A 221 49.01 -17.80 -10.57
C ALA A 221 49.69 -16.93 -11.65
N GLY A 222 51.00 -16.66 -11.48
CA GLY A 222 51.71 -15.42 -11.87
C GLY A 222 51.33 -14.71 -13.18
N GLN A 223 51.00 -13.41 -13.07
CA GLN A 223 50.86 -12.48 -14.20
C GLN A 223 51.24 -11.03 -13.81
N THR A 224 52.07 -10.36 -14.62
CA THR A 224 52.22 -8.89 -14.58
C THR A 224 52.65 -8.39 -15.94
N PHE A 225 51.83 -7.55 -16.58
CA PHE A 225 52.24 -6.87 -17.81
C PHE A 225 51.94 -5.38 -17.75
N THR A 226 52.93 -4.64 -17.28
CA THR A 226 53.09 -3.19 -17.51
C THR A 226 53.96 -2.93 -18.75
N GLY A 227 54.18 -3.96 -19.58
CA GLY A 227 54.99 -4.01 -20.80
C GLY A 227 54.19 -4.49 -22.02
N THR A 228 54.79 -4.51 -23.22
CA THR A 228 54.17 -4.74 -24.54
C THR A 228 53.34 -6.03 -24.65
N GLN A 229 52.10 -5.92 -25.14
CA GLN A 229 51.18 -7.05 -25.36
C GLN A 229 51.35 -7.70 -26.74
N THR A 230 51.36 -9.03 -26.74
CA THR A 230 51.79 -9.92 -27.85
C THR A 230 50.64 -10.82 -28.37
N PHE A 231 50.79 -11.34 -29.59
CA PHE A 231 49.78 -11.37 -30.65
C PHE A 231 49.24 -12.75 -31.07
N SER A 232 48.16 -12.68 -31.85
CA SER A 232 47.39 -13.76 -32.51
C SER A 232 48.09 -14.49 -33.67
N SER A 233 49.39 -14.24 -33.91
CA SER A 233 50.43 -15.14 -34.49
C SER A 233 51.75 -14.33 -34.63
N PRO A 234 53.00 -14.87 -34.57
CA PRO A 234 53.41 -16.28 -34.52
C PRO A 234 53.70 -16.72 -33.09
N ILE A 235 52.64 -17.04 -32.40
CA ILE A 235 52.54 -18.16 -31.50
C ILE A 235 53.04 -19.36 -32.29
N ALA A 236 53.95 -20.13 -31.75
CA ALA A 236 54.62 -21.11 -32.58
C ALA A 236 56.15 -21.02 -32.62
N VAL A 237 56.95 -21.93 -32.09
CA VAL A 237 57.52 -22.86 -33.09
C VAL A 237 56.69 -24.13 -32.96
N ALA A 238 56.30 -24.42 -31.70
CA ALA A 238 55.00 -24.94 -31.26
C ALA A 238 54.19 -24.05 -30.24
N SER A 239 54.68 -22.91 -29.68
CA SER A 239 53.82 -21.81 -29.07
C SER A 239 54.46 -20.43 -28.70
N GLY A 240 55.53 -19.97 -29.37
CA GLY A 240 55.70 -18.52 -29.60
C GLY A 240 56.90 -17.85 -28.91
N GLY A 241 58.05 -17.68 -29.55
CA GLY A 241 58.30 -17.94 -30.97
C GLY A 241 59.43 -17.09 -31.53
N THR A 242 60.09 -17.61 -32.57
CA THR A 242 61.13 -16.97 -33.41
C THR A 242 60.55 -16.30 -34.66
N GLY A 243 59.24 -16.43 -34.89
CA GLY A 243 58.55 -15.96 -36.09
C GLY A 243 58.36 -16.99 -37.21
N LEU A 244 58.80 -18.26 -37.02
CA LEU A 244 58.72 -19.37 -38.00
C LEU A 244 57.68 -20.43 -37.61
N SER A 245 57.04 -21.09 -38.60
CA SER A 245 55.89 -22.00 -38.39
C SER A 245 56.19 -23.50 -38.20
N ALA A 246 57.46 -23.92 -38.27
CA ALA A 246 57.85 -25.33 -38.17
C ALA A 246 59.16 -25.55 -37.39
N THR A 247 59.31 -26.70 -36.69
CA THR A 247 60.53 -27.08 -35.96
C THR A 247 61.69 -27.51 -36.87
N PRO A 248 62.96 -27.16 -36.56
CA PRO A 248 64.13 -27.66 -37.30
C PRO A 248 64.23 -29.19 -37.24
N THR A 249 64.68 -29.81 -38.34
CA THR A 249 65.01 -31.25 -38.40
C THR A 249 66.52 -31.49 -38.22
N ASN A 250 66.96 -32.76 -38.08
CA ASN A 250 68.37 -33.07 -37.81
C ASN A 250 69.30 -32.49 -38.89
N GLY A 251 70.27 -31.68 -38.46
CA GLY A 251 71.18 -30.95 -39.35
C GLY A 251 70.73 -29.53 -39.74
N GLN A 252 69.64 -28.99 -39.15
CA GLN A 252 69.18 -27.62 -39.38
C GLN A 252 69.28 -26.73 -38.13
N ILE A 253 69.53 -25.43 -38.33
CA ILE A 253 69.55 -24.40 -37.28
C ILE A 253 68.84 -23.12 -37.74
N ASP A 254 68.19 -22.42 -36.82
CA ASP A 254 67.59 -21.09 -37.06
C ASP A 254 68.55 -20.00 -36.56
N ILE A 255 69.01 -19.13 -37.47
CA ILE A 255 70.02 -18.09 -37.22
C ILE A 255 69.37 -16.69 -37.24
N GLY A 256 69.66 -15.88 -36.22
CA GLY A 256 69.18 -14.50 -36.13
C GLY A 256 69.80 -13.60 -37.21
N ASN A 257 68.97 -12.79 -37.88
CA ASN A 257 69.38 -11.98 -39.04
C ASN A 257 69.11 -10.47 -38.87
N GLY A 258 68.84 -10.01 -37.65
CA GLY A 258 68.56 -8.60 -37.33
C GLY A 258 67.10 -8.17 -37.52
N THR A 259 66.27 -8.96 -38.22
CA THR A 259 64.82 -8.71 -38.37
C THR A 259 63.94 -9.90 -37.93
N GLY A 260 64.55 -11.06 -37.65
CA GLY A 260 63.92 -12.30 -37.23
C GLY A 260 64.92 -13.47 -37.20
N PHE A 261 64.52 -14.65 -37.67
CA PHE A 261 65.36 -15.85 -37.80
C PHE A 261 65.24 -16.48 -39.20
N THR A 262 66.30 -17.10 -39.71
CA THR A 262 66.33 -17.85 -40.99
C THR A 262 66.88 -19.27 -40.77
N ARG A 263 66.33 -20.29 -41.45
CA ARG A 263 66.76 -21.70 -41.33
C ARG A 263 67.93 -22.05 -42.24
N THR A 264 68.89 -22.84 -41.75
CA THR A 264 70.09 -23.25 -42.52
C THR A 264 70.45 -24.72 -42.27
N THR A 265 70.90 -25.44 -43.30
CA THR A 265 71.37 -26.84 -43.25
C THR A 265 72.90 -26.92 -43.11
N LEU A 266 73.40 -27.81 -42.27
CA LEU A 266 74.83 -28.01 -42.02
C LEU A 266 75.46 -29.01 -43.01
N THR A 267 76.66 -28.70 -43.51
CA THR A 267 77.45 -29.57 -44.39
C THR A 267 78.70 -30.07 -43.65
N ALA A 268 79.08 -31.34 -43.83
CA ALA A 268 80.26 -31.90 -43.19
C ALA A 268 81.54 -31.22 -43.71
N GLY A 269 82.41 -30.81 -42.78
CA GLY A 269 83.71 -30.19 -43.05
C GLY A 269 84.82 -31.21 -43.24
#